data_AF-A0A955HFM5-F1
#
_entry.id   AF-A0A955HFM5-F1
#
_cell.length_a   1.000
_cell.length_b   1.000
_cell.length_c   1.000
_cell.angle_alpha   90.00
_cell.angle_beta   90.00
_cell.angle_gamma   90.00
#
_symmetry.space_group_name_H-M   'P 1'
#
loop_
_entity.id
_entity.type
_entity.pdbx_description
1 polymer ?
#
loop_
_entity_poly.entity_id
_entity_poly.type
_entity_poly.pdbx_seq_one_letter_code
_entity_poly.pdbx_strand_id
1 'polypeptide(L)' 'MSNKTSELKAWEREEISKGIYAFEQLCNMAQRLSRSPSTITREVRKQVRRRNWCRSPNPLNDPPVSFHSS' A
#
# COMPACT_ATOMS: atom_id res chain seq x y z
N MET A 1 4.57 11.48 -24.85
CA MET A 1 4.28 10.16 -24.25
C MET A 1 3.27 10.34 -23.13
N SER A 2 1.99 10.04 -23.38
CA SER A 2 0.97 10.10 -22.32
C SER A 2 1.14 8.89 -21.40
N ASN A 3 1.92 9.05 -20.34
CA ASN A 3 1.95 8.10 -19.23
C ASN A 3 0.61 8.19 -18.49
N LYS A 4 -0.45 7.61 -19.08
CA LYS A 4 -1.69 7.32 -18.39
C LYS A 4 -1.31 6.39 -17.25
N THR A 5 -1.13 6.97 -16.07
CA THR A 5 -1.04 6.24 -14.83
C THR A 5 -2.37 5.53 -14.68
N SER A 6 -2.47 4.31 -15.24
CA SER A 6 -3.66 3.48 -15.10
C SER A 6 -4.03 3.50 -13.63
N GLU A 7 -5.18 4.08 -13.34
CA GLU A 7 -5.63 4.22 -11.98
C GLU A 7 -5.68 2.83 -11.35
N LEU A 8 -5.03 2.67 -10.20
CA LEU A 8 -5.13 1.45 -9.44
C LEU A 8 -6.60 1.24 -9.07
N LYS A 9 -7.10 0.04 -9.35
CA LYS A 9 -8.44 -0.40 -8.94
C LYS A 9 -8.50 -0.44 -7.41
N ALA A 10 -9.72 -0.38 -6.87
CA ALA A 10 -9.94 -0.39 -5.42
C ALA A 10 -9.29 -1.61 -4.74
N TRP A 11 -9.42 -2.80 -5.33
CA TRP A 11 -8.81 -4.02 -4.81
C TRP A 11 -7.27 -3.99 -4.83
N GLU A 12 -6.65 -3.37 -5.85
CA GLU A 12 -5.18 -3.22 -5.91
C GLU A 12 -4.69 -2.31 -4.79
N ARG A 13 -5.43 -1.24 -4.47
CA ARG A 13 -5.10 -0.36 -3.34
C ARG A 13 -5.25 -1.06 -2.00
N GLU A 14 -6.23 -1.96 -1.88
CA GLU A 14 -6.42 -2.78 -0.69
C GLU A 14 -5.24 -3.74 -0.47
N GLU A 15 -4.80 -4.44 -1.52
CA GLU A 15 -3.63 -5.32 -1.46
C GLU A 15 -2.34 -4.55 -1.11
N ILE A 16 -2.15 -3.36 -1.69
CA ILE A 16 -1.04 -2.45 -1.32
C ILE A 16 -1.14 -2.07 0.16
N SER A 17 -2.33 -1.71 0.65
CA SER A 17 -2.52 -1.36 2.06
C SER A 17 -2.25 -2.55 3.00
N LYS A 18 -2.59 -3.78 2.61
CA LYS A 18 -2.28 -5.00 3.37
C LYS A 18 -0.78 -5.27 3.39
N GLY A 19 -0.11 -5.20 2.24
CA GLY A 19 1.33 -5.43 2.17
C GLY A 19 2.14 -4.39 2.93
N ILE A 20 1.75 -3.10 2.89
CA ILE A 20 2.37 -2.06 3.72
C ILE A 20 2.19 -2.37 5.21
N TYR A 21 0.98 -2.76 5.61
CA TYR A 21 0.71 -3.14 7.00
C TYR A 21 1.56 -4.35 7.45
N ALA A 22 1.76 -5.32 6.57
CA ALA A 22 2.59 -6.51 6.81
C ALA A 22 4.10 -6.25 6.67
N PHE A 23 4.54 -5.01 6.47
CA PHE A 23 5.93 -4.63 6.18
C PHE A 23 6.53 -5.34 4.96
N GLU A 24 5.69 -5.71 3.99
CA GLU A 24 6.11 -6.34 2.74
C GLU A 24 6.88 -5.36 1.84
N GLN A 25 7.89 -5.87 1.13
CA GLN A 25 8.69 -5.05 0.22
C GLN A 25 7.86 -4.56 -0.97
N LEU A 26 8.02 -3.29 -1.35
CA LEU A 26 7.30 -2.67 -2.47
C LEU A 26 7.48 -3.44 -3.79
N CYS A 27 8.65 -4.02 -4.02
CA CYS A 27 8.96 -4.83 -5.20
C CYS A 27 8.13 -6.12 -5.26
N ASN A 28 7.89 -6.77 -4.11
CA ASN A 28 7.10 -7.99 -4.05
C ASN A 28 5.62 -7.70 -4.31
N MET A 29 5.09 -6.62 -3.73
CA MET A 29 3.75 -6.14 -4.03
C MET A 29 3.59 -5.75 -5.50
N ALA A 30 4.60 -5.10 -6.09
CA ALA A 30 4.61 -4.73 -7.50
C ALA A 30 4.56 -5.96 -8.42
N GLN A 31 5.33 -7.01 -8.11
CA GLN A 31 5.28 -8.28 -8.84
C GLN A 31 3.92 -8.97 -8.72
N ARG A 32 3.37 -9.09 -7.50
CA ARG A 32 2.05 -9.70 -7.25
C ARG A 32 0.94 -9.01 -8.02
N LEU A 33 0.97 -7.68 -8.07
CA LEU A 33 -0.04 -6.86 -8.75
C LEU A 33 0.27 -6.66 -10.23
N SER A 34 1.38 -7.20 -10.75
CA SER A 34 1.85 -6.96 -12.12
C SER A 34 1.92 -5.46 -12.47
N ARG A 35 2.37 -4.64 -11.51
CA ARG A 35 2.49 -3.17 -11.64
C ARG A 35 3.94 -2.75 -11.51
N SER A 36 4.25 -1.56 -12.02
CA SER A 36 5.58 -0.98 -11.80
C SER A 36 5.77 -0.56 -10.33
N PRO A 37 6.97 -0.75 -9.75
CA PRO A 37 7.29 -0.29 -8.40
C PRO A 37 7.03 1.21 -8.21
N SER A 38 7.22 2.02 -9.27
CA SER A 38 6.93 3.45 -9.26
C SER A 38 5.44 3.76 -9.08
N THR A 39 4.56 2.91 -9.62
CA THR A 39 3.10 3.05 -9.46
C THR A 39 2.68 2.73 -8.03
N ILE A 40 3.21 1.65 -7.46
CA ILE A 40 2.99 1.28 -6.05
C ILE A 40 3.49 2.40 -5.13
N THR A 41 4.72 2.89 -5.35
CA THR A 41 5.33 3.97 -4.55
C THR A 41 4.49 5.26 -4.59
N ARG A 42 3.97 5.61 -5.77
CA ARG A 42 3.09 6.78 -5.93
C ARG A 42 1.79 6.62 -5.15
N GLU A 43 1.21 5.43 -5.15
CA GLU A 43 0.00 5.12 -4.38
C GLU A 43 0.28 5.18 -2.87
N VAL A 44 1.36 4.55 -2.40
CA VAL A 44 1.80 4.62 -0.99
C VAL A 44 1.92 6.08 -0.55
N ARG A 45 2.64 6.91 -1.32
CA ARG A 45 2.79 8.34 -1.03
C ARG A 45 1.45 9.07 -0.98
N LYS A 46 0.50 8.72 -1.85
CA LYS A 46 -0.84 9.31 -1.87
C LYS A 46 -1.66 8.91 -0.64
N GLN A 47 -1.59 7.65 -0.21
CA GLN A 47 -2.28 7.15 0.99
C GLN A 47 -1.70 7.77 2.27
N VAL A 48 -0.37 7.85 2.38
CA VAL A 48 0.33 8.51 3.51
C VAL A 48 -0.06 9.99 3.60
N ARG A 49 0.01 10.74 2.49
CA ARG A 49 -0.30 12.17 2.47
C ARG A 49 -1.75 12.47 2.86
N ARG A 50 -2.68 11.58 2.50
CA ARG A 50 -4.10 11.71 2.85
C ARG A 50 -4.47 11.07 4.18
N ARG A 51 -3.53 10.41 4.87
CA ARG A 51 -3.79 9.50 6.02
C ARG A 51 -4.95 8.52 5.75
N ASN A 52 -5.17 8.20 4.48
CA ASN A 52 -6.34 7.45 4.04
C ASN A 52 -5.91 6.01 3.73
N TRP A 53 -5.58 5.29 4.80
CA TRP A 53 -5.31 3.87 4.74
C TRP A 53 -6.65 3.15 4.56
N CYS A 54 -6.77 2.33 3.51
CA CYS A 54 -8.00 1.59 3.23
C CYS A 54 -8.26 0.50 4.29
N ARG A 55 -7.23 0.11 5.04
CA ARG A 55 -7.32 -0.91 6.09
C ARG A 55 -7.59 -0.27 7.45
N SER A 56 -8.77 -0.53 8.00
CA SER A 56 -8.99 -0.42 9.44
C SER A 56 -8.29 -1.59 10.12
N PRO A 57 -7.43 -1.38 11.13
CA PRO A 57 -6.81 -2.48 11.86
C PRO A 57 -7.93 -3.33 12.48
N ASN A 58 -7.93 -4.65 12.23
CA ASN A 58 -8.87 -5.56 12.86
C ASN A 58 -8.21 -6.08 14.15
N PRO A 59 -8.61 -5.59 15.35
CA PRO A 59 -7.88 -5.84 16.60
C PRO A 59 -7.79 -7.32 17.00
N LEU A 60 -8.54 -8.21 16.34
CA LEU A 60 -8.50 -9.65 16.54
C LEU A 60 -7.36 -10.37 15.79
N ASN A 61 -6.83 -9.80 14.71
CA ASN A 61 -5.78 -10.42 13.88
C ASN A 61 -4.53 -9.55 13.71
N ASP A 62 -4.60 -8.30 14.14
CA ASP A 62 -3.58 -7.28 13.94
C ASP A 62 -3.14 -6.73 15.29
N PRO A 63 -2.03 -7.23 15.89
CA PRO A 63 -1.52 -6.64 17.11
C PRO A 63 -1.23 -5.14 16.88
N PRO A 64 -1.48 -4.27 17.86
CA PRO A 64 -1.25 -2.85 17.73
C PRO A 64 0.19 -2.62 17.30
N VAL A 65 0.37 -1.96 16.15
CA VAL A 65 1.68 -1.65 15.61
C VAL A 65 2.35 -0.68 16.57
N SER A 66 3.21 -1.19 17.45
CA SER A 66 4.06 -0.37 18.31
C SER A 66 5.01 0.39 17.41
N PHE A 67 4.67 1.65 17.10
CA PHE A 67 5.60 2.60 16.52
C PHE A 67 6.69 2.85 17.58
N HIS A 68 7.74 2.02 17.59
CA HIS A 68 8.96 2.36 18.31
C HIS A 68 9.64 3.48 17.53
N SER A 69 9.33 4.71 17.91
CA SER A 69 10.24 5.83 17.68
C SER A 69 11.50 5.55 18.50
N SER A 70 12.61 5.24 17.82
CA SER A 70 13.95 5.36 18.40
C SER A 70 14.34 6.83 18.52
#